data_AF-A0A158ERE8-F1
#
_entry.id   AF-A0A158ERE8-F1
#
_cell.length_a   1.000
_cell.length_b   1.000
_cell.length_c   1.000
_cell.angle_alpha   90.00
_cell.angle_beta   90.00
_cell.angle_gamma   90.00
#
_symmetry.space_group_name_H-M   'P 1'
#
loop_
_entity.id
_entity.type
_entity.pdbx_description
1 polymer ?
#
loop_
_entity_poly.entity_id
_entity_poly.type
_entity_poly.pdbx_seq_one_letter_code
_entity_poly.pdbx_strand_id
1 'polypeptide(L)'
;MKIGIRLGVSVLLAAMASVLAACSSAPPLFSADGRPTTLIQCPAAGGWSLCTQNARATCQGANYDVLEQSLDNGQNGLLIACKPQ
;
A
#
# COMPACT_ATOMS: atom_id res chain seq x y z
N MET A 1 -25.04 -48.03 4.59
CA MET A 1 -23.86 -47.41 3.94
C MET A 1 -24.38 -46.65 2.72
N LYS A 2 -24.36 -45.33 2.56
CA LYS A 2 -23.30 -44.33 2.75
C LYS A 2 -23.99 -42.95 2.91
N ILE A 3 -23.95 -42.41 4.12
CA ILE A 3 -24.25 -41.01 4.41
C ILE A 3 -22.89 -40.37 4.70
N GLY A 4 -22.55 -39.29 3.98
CA GLY A 4 -21.31 -38.54 4.19
C GLY A 4 -20.36 -38.64 3.01
N ILE A 5 -20.23 -37.53 2.26
CA ILE A 5 -19.02 -37.10 1.54
C ILE A 5 -19.25 -35.83 0.70
N ARG A 6 -20.49 -35.38 0.46
CA ARG A 6 -20.73 -34.22 -0.43
C ARG A 6 -20.95 -32.86 0.24
N LEU A 7 -21.04 -32.79 1.58
CA LEU A 7 -21.22 -31.52 2.30
C LEU A 7 -19.91 -30.92 2.89
N GLY A 8 -18.77 -31.60 2.75
CA GLY A 8 -17.50 -31.17 3.37
C GLY A 8 -16.56 -30.39 2.46
N VAL A 9 -16.76 -30.40 1.14
CA VAL A 9 -15.82 -29.80 0.18
C VAL A 9 -16.06 -28.30 -0.04
N SER A 10 -17.25 -27.79 0.29
CA SER A 10 -17.60 -26.39 0.05
C SER A 10 -17.13 -25.42 1.14
N VAL A 11 -16.76 -25.91 2.32
CA VAL A 11 -16.36 -25.04 3.45
C VAL A 11 -14.85 -24.78 3.49
N LEU A 12 -14.04 -25.62 2.82
CA LEU A 12 -12.58 -25.48 2.81
C LEU A 12 -12.05 -24.38 1.87
N LEU A 13 -12.85 -23.91 0.89
CA LEU A 13 -12.41 -22.84 -0.01
C LEU A 13 -12.59 -21.42 0.55
N ALA A 14 -13.35 -21.24 1.63
CA ALA A 14 -13.64 -19.92 2.19
C ALA A 14 -12.59 -19.46 3.23
N ALA A 15 -11.64 -20.31 3.63
CA ALA A 15 -10.70 -20.00 4.72
C ALA A 15 -9.32 -19.49 4.26
N MET A 16 -9.05 -19.44 2.95
CA MET A 16 -7.71 -19.06 2.42
C MET A 16 -7.63 -17.63 1.84
N ALA A 17 -8.67 -16.82 1.95
CA ALA A 17 -8.68 -15.46 1.41
C ALA A 17 -8.23 -14.37 2.41
N SER A 18 -8.01 -14.72 3.69
CA SER A 18 -7.72 -13.73 4.75
C SER A 18 -6.24 -13.55 5.08
N VAL A 19 -5.32 -14.25 4.42
CA VAL A 19 -3.86 -14.16 4.69
C VAL A 19 -3.10 -13.13 3.86
N LEU A 20 -3.74 -12.45 2.91
CA LEU A 20 -3.07 -11.40 2.11
C LEU A 20 -3.21 -9.99 2.69
N ALA A 21 -3.60 -9.85 3.96
CA ALA A 21 -3.64 -8.56 4.67
C ALA A 21 -2.39 -8.31 5.53
N ALA A 22 -1.34 -9.14 5.42
CA ALA A 22 -0.16 -9.05 6.28
C ALA A 22 1.16 -9.11 5.49
N CYS A 23 1.48 -8.05 4.74
CA CYS A 23 2.87 -7.66 4.47
C CYS A 23 2.94 -6.26 3.88
N SER A 24 2.83 -5.24 4.72
CA SER A 24 3.75 -4.10 4.62
C SER A 24 3.80 -3.37 5.97
N SER A 25 4.23 -4.07 7.02
CA SER A 25 4.95 -3.39 8.11
C SER A 25 6.41 -3.26 7.68
N ALA A 26 6.66 -2.56 6.57
CA ALA A 26 7.90 -1.82 6.52
C ALA A 26 7.81 -0.84 7.71
N PRO A 27 8.77 -0.81 8.65
CA PRO A 27 8.79 0.25 9.64
C PRO A 27 8.68 1.55 8.84
N PRO A 28 7.62 2.36 9.04
CA PRO A 28 7.54 3.62 8.33
C PRO A 28 8.85 4.31 8.60
N LEU A 29 9.54 4.78 7.56
CA LEU A 29 10.76 5.54 7.73
C LEU A 29 10.35 6.82 8.44
N PHE A 30 10.28 6.77 9.77
CA PHE A 30 9.59 7.76 10.58
C PHE A 30 10.07 9.12 10.10
N SER A 31 9.12 9.93 9.63
CA SER A 31 9.43 11.33 9.41
C SER A 31 10.05 11.85 10.70
N ALA A 32 10.88 12.90 10.64
CA ALA A 32 11.43 13.53 11.83
C ALA A 32 10.34 13.84 12.91
N ASP A 33 9.09 13.94 12.47
CA ASP A 33 7.88 14.21 13.25
C ASP A 33 7.15 12.97 13.80
N GLY A 34 7.68 11.76 13.63
CA GLY A 34 7.09 10.50 14.13
C GLY A 34 5.88 9.97 13.34
N ARG A 35 5.54 10.60 12.21
CA ARG A 35 4.41 10.20 11.35
C ARG A 35 4.80 9.00 10.48
N PRO A 36 3.84 8.10 10.16
CA PRO A 36 4.08 7.05 9.19
C PRO A 36 4.38 7.67 7.83
N THR A 37 5.55 7.37 7.27
CA THR A 37 5.90 7.77 5.92
C THR A 37 5.69 6.62 4.97
N THR A 38 5.39 6.97 3.72
CA THR A 38 5.24 6.02 2.62
C THR A 38 6.09 6.48 1.47
N LEU A 39 6.93 5.57 0.97
CA LEU A 39 7.66 5.76 -0.27
C LEU A 39 6.75 5.36 -1.44
N ILE A 40 6.45 6.32 -2.30
CA ILE A 40 5.70 6.11 -3.54
C ILE A 40 6.71 6.06 -4.69
N GLN A 41 6.73 4.97 -5.45
CA GLN A 41 7.55 4.84 -6.65
C GLN A 41 6.66 4.87 -7.89
N CYS A 42 7.00 5.73 -8.85
CA CYS A 42 6.23 5.86 -10.08
C CYS A 42 7.15 6.04 -11.28
N PRO A 43 6.74 5.58 -12.46
CA PRO A 43 7.52 5.79 -13.67
C PRO A 43 7.61 7.29 -14.00
N ALA A 44 8.82 7.77 -14.30
CA ALA A 44 9.07 9.15 -14.70
C ALA A 44 8.33 9.54 -16.00
N ALA A 45 7.98 8.55 -16.83
CA ALA A 45 7.22 8.74 -18.07
C ALA A 45 5.84 9.38 -17.85
N GLY A 46 5.23 9.20 -16.66
CA GLY A 46 3.95 9.82 -16.29
C GLY A 46 4.09 11.15 -15.52
N GLY A 47 5.34 11.58 -15.26
CA GLY A 47 5.67 12.72 -14.43
C GLY A 47 5.20 12.61 -12.98
N TRP A 48 5.33 13.72 -12.25
CA TRP A 48 4.93 13.81 -10.84
C TRP A 48 3.42 13.74 -10.60
N SER A 49 2.59 13.95 -11.64
CA SER A 49 1.14 13.79 -11.54
C SER A 49 0.76 12.37 -11.14
N LEU A 50 1.43 11.35 -11.70
CA LEU A 50 1.18 9.97 -11.34
C LEU A 50 1.56 9.69 -9.87
N CYS A 51 2.68 10.24 -9.40
CA CYS A 51 3.11 10.10 -8.01
C CYS A 51 2.20 10.82 -7.03
N THR A 52 1.76 12.02 -7.35
CA THR A 52 0.82 12.76 -6.50
C THR A 52 -0.55 12.09 -6.43
N GLN A 53 -1.02 11.47 -7.52
CA GLN A 53 -2.25 10.67 -7.49
C GLN A 53 -2.11 9.40 -6.64
N ASN A 54 -1.00 8.66 -6.78
CA ASN A 54 -0.73 7.49 -5.95
C ASN A 54 -0.57 7.88 -4.47
N ALA A 55 0.15 8.96 -4.17
CA ALA A 55 0.29 9.51 -2.82
C ALA A 55 -1.07 9.81 -2.18
N ARG A 56 -2.00 10.46 -2.90
CA ARG A 56 -3.37 10.67 -2.40
C ARG A 56 -4.11 9.36 -2.16
N ALA A 57 -4.00 8.40 -3.08
CA ALA A 57 -4.66 7.11 -2.94
C ALA A 57 -4.13 6.34 -1.71
N THR A 58 -2.82 6.37 -1.47
CA THR A 58 -2.17 5.81 -0.27
C THR A 58 -2.67 6.46 1.00
N CYS A 59 -2.86 7.78 1.01
CA CYS A 59 -3.43 8.50 2.15
C CYS A 59 -4.96 8.48 2.22
N GLN A 60 -5.63 7.57 1.49
CA GLN A 60 -7.10 7.44 1.49
C GLN A 60 -7.84 8.74 1.10
N GLY A 61 -7.21 9.57 0.26
CA GLY A 61 -7.75 10.88 -0.13
C GLY A 61 -7.40 12.02 0.83
N ALA A 62 -6.75 11.75 1.96
CA ALA A 62 -6.24 12.79 2.85
C ALA A 62 -5.07 13.57 2.23
N ASN A 63 -4.83 14.76 2.76
CA ASN A 63 -3.65 15.54 2.40
C ASN A 63 -2.37 14.83 2.89
N TYR A 64 -1.26 15.08 2.22
CA TYR A 64 0.05 14.54 2.57
C TYR A 64 1.10 15.64 2.49
N ASP A 65 2.16 15.49 3.28
CA ASP A 65 3.38 16.29 3.15
C ASP A 65 4.40 15.50 2.33
N VAL A 66 5.07 16.18 1.41
CA VAL A 66 6.19 15.62 0.65
C VAL A 66 7.46 15.86 1.44
N LEU A 67 8.12 14.78 1.85
CA LEU A 67 9.35 14.80 2.63
C LEU A 67 10.57 14.79 1.73
N GLU A 68 10.53 13.94 0.70
CA GLU A 68 11.64 13.75 -0.20
C GLU A 68 11.14 13.40 -1.61
N GLN A 69 11.89 13.86 -2.61
CA GLN A 69 11.65 13.62 -4.02
C GLN A 69 12.96 13.20 -4.66
N SER A 70 12.99 12.00 -5.19
CA SER A 70 14.13 11.41 -5.89
C SER A 70 13.74 11.04 -7.32
N LEU A 71 14.70 11.11 -8.22
CA LEU A 71 14.52 10.71 -9.62
C LEU A 71 15.72 9.85 -9.99
N ASP A 72 15.50 8.53 -10.03
CA ASP A 72 16.55 7.54 -10.24
C ASP A 72 16.19 6.62 -11.40
N ASN A 73 17.06 6.54 -12.40
CA ASN A 73 16.93 5.60 -13.53
C ASN A 73 15.55 5.63 -14.23
N GLY A 74 14.91 6.80 -14.32
CA GLY A 74 13.57 6.93 -14.91
C GLY A 74 12.42 6.50 -14.00
N GLN A 75 12.68 6.36 -12.70
CA GLN A 75 11.69 6.19 -11.64
C GLN A 75 11.70 7.42 -10.73
N ASN A 76 10.52 7.95 -10.47
CA ASN A 76 10.31 8.99 -9.46
C ASN A 76 10.04 8.31 -8.13
N GLY A 77 10.87 8.62 -7.13
CA GLY A 77 10.62 8.33 -5.72
C GLY A 77 9.99 9.54 -5.05
N LEU A 78 8.89 9.34 -4.35
CA LEU A 78 8.23 10.37 -3.57
C LEU A 78 8.00 9.84 -2.15
N LEU A 79 8.79 10.31 -1.19
CA LEU A 79 8.56 10.00 0.22
C LEU A 79 7.53 11.00 0.76
N ILE A 80 6.41 10.48 1.26
CA ILE A 80 5.32 11.29 1.80
C ILE A 80 4.99 10.92 3.24
N ALA A 81 4.46 11.86 4.02
CA ALA A 81 3.76 11.59 5.27
C ALA A 81 2.29 11.95 5.12
N CYS A 82 1.39 10.99 5.36
CA CYS A 82 -0.04 11.29 5.37
C CYS A 82 -0.39 12.20 6.55
N LYS A 83 -1.23 13.21 6.30
CA LYS A 83 -1.77 14.03 7.38
C LYS A 83 -2.90 13.27 8.09
N PRO A 84 -2.94 13.29 9.43
CA PRO A 84 -4.13 12.91 10.15
C PRO A 84 -5.25 13.87 9.73
N GLN A 85 -6.42 13.29 9.52
CA GLN A 85 -7.65 13.97 9.15
C GLN A 85 -8.42 14.42 10.39
#